data_AF-A0A5E7LEN4-F1
#
_entry.id   AF-A0A5E7LEN4-F1
#
_cell.length_a   1.000
_cell.length_b   1.000
_cell.length_c   1.000
_cell.angle_alpha   90.00
_cell.angle_beta   90.00
_cell.angle_gamma   90.00
#
_symmetry.space_group_name_H-M   'P 1'
#
loop_
_entity.id
_entity.type
_entity.pdbx_description
1 polymer ?
#
loop_
_entity_poly.entity_id
_entity_poly.type
_entity_poly.pdbx_seq_one_letter_code
_entity_poly.pdbx_strand_id
1 'polypeptide(L)'
;METSIVIDGIAHIFETSDGKTELKIEGETTPSEDKEPKKLPLPSMWLITRGNGVPLFAVKPNATDAQFRIMTAEKLYAEAIQWFEPLADNYREKSWINPESKVAGTDAYNAYKQFTWAEIAKFAAVDRMSISFAAKMPGDWKNSPEGGSGFLLVMIEGEPYWADGVGQIPFATDTYRLYLEETKSVGTAIKKTVETGMEYGDGLPIFPKEDKTNEYDNYMVLRGALWASENFDLRTETVKVFVGRMGYREKVITSTVYLGVSDQKLKSFITQGSVDTYGEWKR
;
A
#
# COMPACT_ATOMS: atom_id res chain seq x y z
N MET A 1 -12.40 -17.46 22.04
CA MET A 1 -13.31 -16.72 21.15
C MET A 1 -13.42 -17.49 19.85
N GLU A 2 -14.62 -17.73 19.35
CA GLU A 2 -14.80 -18.39 18.05
C GLU A 2 -15.05 -17.36 16.96
N THR A 3 -14.46 -17.58 15.79
CA THR A 3 -14.66 -16.76 14.59
C THR A 3 -15.08 -17.67 13.45
N SER A 4 -16.25 -17.42 12.86
CA SER A 4 -16.70 -18.10 11.65
C SER A 4 -16.24 -17.33 10.41
N ILE A 5 -15.43 -17.96 9.57
CA ILE A 5 -14.90 -17.37 8.34
C ILE A 5 -15.42 -18.17 7.16
N VAL A 6 -16.08 -17.50 6.21
CA VAL A 6 -16.59 -18.13 4.99
C VAL A 6 -15.55 -18.00 3.88
N ILE A 7 -15.04 -19.13 3.38
CA ILE A 7 -14.08 -19.20 2.29
C ILE A 7 -14.68 -20.08 1.19
N ASP A 8 -14.71 -19.57 -0.04
CA ASP A 8 -15.29 -20.28 -1.20
C ASP A 8 -16.70 -20.85 -0.94
N GLY A 9 -17.50 -20.14 -0.13
CA GLY A 9 -18.85 -20.52 0.26
C GLY A 9 -18.97 -21.50 1.42
N ILE A 10 -17.85 -21.95 2.00
CA ILE A 10 -17.79 -22.90 3.12
C ILE A 10 -17.42 -22.15 4.41
N ALA A 11 -18.22 -22.33 5.46
CA ALA A 11 -17.93 -21.77 6.77
C ALA A 11 -16.90 -22.63 7.51
N HIS A 12 -15.82 -21.98 7.96
CA HIS A 12 -14.77 -22.58 8.78
C HIS A 12 -14.75 -21.91 10.15
N ILE A 13 -14.65 -22.70 11.21
CA ILE A 13 -14.64 -22.19 12.59
C ILE A 13 -13.21 -22.14 13.10
N PHE A 14 -12.79 -20.95 13.53
CA PHE A 14 -11.49 -20.72 14.15
C PHE A 14 -11.69 -20.43 15.64
N GLU A 15 -10.84 -21.00 16.48
CA GLU A 15 -10.83 -20.71 17.91
C GLU A 15 -9.56 -19.95 18.27
N THR A 16 -9.76 -18.78 18.88
CA THR A 16 -8.69 -17.98 19.48
C THR A 16 -8.69 -18.18 20.99
N SER A 17 -7.60 -18.70 21.52
CA SER A 17 -7.34 -18.84 22.96
C SER A 17 -5.86 -18.64 23.25
N ASP A 18 -5.52 -18.07 24.41
CA ASP A 18 -4.14 -17.86 24.87
C ASP A 18 -3.21 -17.20 23.85
N GLY A 19 -3.73 -16.22 23.10
CA GLY A 19 -2.96 -15.48 22.10
C GLY A 19 -2.74 -16.22 20.77
N LYS A 20 -3.35 -17.39 20.58
CA LYS A 20 -3.19 -18.24 19.40
C LYS A 20 -4.54 -18.51 18.74
N THR A 21 -4.56 -18.59 17.41
CA THR A 21 -5.73 -19.00 16.64
C THR A 21 -5.47 -20.31 15.93
N GLU A 22 -6.44 -21.23 16.01
CA GLU A 22 -6.41 -22.55 15.43
C GLU A 22 -7.70 -22.84 14.67
N LEU A 23 -7.62 -23.67 13.62
CA LEU A 23 -8.80 -24.13 12.87
C LEU A 23 -9.43 -25.30 13.61
N LYS A 24 -10.71 -25.20 13.95
CA LYS A 24 -11.51 -26.33 14.42
C LYS A 24 -11.92 -27.17 13.22
N ILE A 25 -11.56 -28.44 13.24
CA ILE A 25 -11.93 -29.42 12.22
C ILE A 25 -12.72 -30.52 12.91
N GLU A 26 -13.96 -30.72 12.49
CA GLU A 26 -14.73 -31.89 12.88
C GLU A 26 -14.19 -33.11 12.12
N GLY A 27 -13.87 -34.17 12.85
CA GLY A 27 -13.38 -35.42 12.29
C GLY A 27 -14.20 -36.59 12.79
N GLU A 28 -14.44 -37.56 11.91
CA GLU A 28 -14.99 -38.86 12.30
C GLU A 28 -13.88 -39.82 12.69
N THR A 29 -14.08 -40.58 13.75
CA THR A 29 -13.19 -41.71 14.08
C THR A 29 -13.39 -42.85 13.09
N THR A 30 -12.30 -43.47 12.63
CA THR A 30 -12.34 -44.69 11.82
C THR A 30 -12.10 -45.95 12.68
N PRO A 31 -12.57 -47.13 12.25
CA PRO A 31 -12.24 -48.40 12.91
C PRO A 31 -10.74 -48.64 13.00
N SER A 32 -10.29 -49.41 13.99
CA SER A 32 -8.87 -49.68 14.23
C SER A 32 -8.15 -50.40 13.08
N GLU A 33 -8.88 -51.13 12.24
CA GLU A 33 -8.32 -51.81 11.07
C GLU A 33 -8.16 -50.90 9.85
N ASP A 34 -8.78 -49.70 9.86
CA ASP A 34 -8.68 -48.75 8.77
C ASP A 34 -7.27 -48.14 8.72
N LYS A 35 -6.55 -48.48 7.65
CA LYS A 35 -5.18 -48.02 7.40
C LYS A 35 -5.13 -46.88 6.41
N GLU A 36 -6.26 -46.47 5.83
CA GLU A 36 -6.31 -45.38 4.86
C GLU A 36 -6.57 -44.05 5.58
N PRO A 37 -5.61 -43.11 5.60
CA PRO A 37 -5.83 -41.82 6.24
C PRO A 37 -6.90 -41.05 5.49
N LYS A 38 -8.03 -40.76 6.15
CA LYS A 38 -9.01 -39.79 5.64
C LYS A 38 -8.35 -38.41 5.59
N LYS A 39 -8.40 -37.75 4.44
CA LYS A 39 -7.94 -36.36 4.30
C LYS A 39 -8.90 -35.44 5.06
N LEU A 40 -8.35 -34.62 5.95
CA LEU A 40 -9.11 -33.56 6.60
C LEU A 40 -9.40 -32.43 5.60
N PRO A 41 -10.62 -31.87 5.60
CA PRO A 41 -11.00 -30.80 4.69
C PRO A 41 -10.39 -29.46 5.15
N LEU A 42 -9.11 -29.25 4.84
CA LEU A 42 -8.44 -27.97 5.09
C LEU A 42 -8.83 -26.95 4.01
N PRO A 43 -9.18 -25.71 4.38
CA PRO A 43 -9.39 -24.65 3.39
C PRO A 43 -8.07 -24.27 2.71
N SER A 44 -8.16 -23.84 1.45
CA SER A 44 -7.03 -23.19 0.77
C SER A 44 -7.02 -21.70 1.13
N MET A 45 -6.39 -21.37 2.25
CA MET A 45 -6.32 -19.99 2.74
C MET A 45 -5.12 -19.77 3.66
N TRP A 46 -4.63 -18.54 3.67
CA TRP A 46 -3.77 -18.03 4.73
C TRP A 46 -4.56 -17.08 5.60
N LEU A 47 -4.72 -17.41 6.88
CA LEU A 47 -5.34 -16.54 7.87
C LEU A 47 -4.29 -15.66 8.52
N ILE A 48 -4.49 -14.35 8.44
CA ILE A 48 -3.58 -13.35 9.01
C ILE A 48 -4.19 -12.87 10.32
N THR A 49 -3.34 -12.82 11.34
CA THR A 49 -3.71 -12.50 12.73
C THR A 49 -2.83 -11.38 13.28
N ARG A 50 -3.25 -10.77 14.38
CA ARG A 50 -2.33 -10.00 15.24
C ARG A 50 -1.41 -10.95 16.01
N GLY A 51 -0.38 -10.39 16.65
CA GLY A 51 0.45 -11.13 17.61
C GLY A 51 -0.32 -11.72 18.81
N ASN A 52 -1.53 -11.23 19.11
CA ASN A 52 -2.42 -11.80 20.14
C ASN A 52 -3.43 -12.83 19.57
N GLY A 53 -3.25 -13.28 18.33
CA GLY A 53 -4.08 -14.29 17.68
C GLY A 53 -5.35 -13.77 17.01
N VAL A 54 -5.81 -12.55 17.30
CA VAL A 54 -7.05 -12.02 16.72
C VAL A 54 -7.00 -12.05 15.19
N PRO A 55 -7.95 -12.73 14.51
CA PRO A 55 -8.05 -12.75 13.05
C PRO A 55 -8.26 -11.35 12.45
N LEU A 56 -7.57 -11.04 11.36
CA LEU A 56 -7.60 -9.73 10.71
C LEU A 56 -8.18 -9.79 9.30
N PHE A 57 -7.57 -10.61 8.45
CA PHE A 57 -7.99 -10.83 7.07
C PHE A 57 -7.41 -12.16 6.58
N ALA A 58 -7.82 -12.60 5.40
CA ALA A 58 -7.28 -13.78 4.76
C ALA A 58 -6.92 -13.51 3.30
N VAL A 59 -5.91 -14.23 2.82
CA VAL A 59 -5.49 -14.23 1.41
C VAL A 59 -5.47 -15.67 0.88
N LYS A 60 -5.66 -15.82 -0.43
CA LYS A 60 -5.59 -17.09 -1.13
C LYS A 60 -4.15 -17.40 -1.50
N PRO A 61 -3.62 -18.59 -1.14
CA PRO A 61 -2.34 -19.05 -1.64
C PRO A 61 -2.37 -19.34 -3.14
N ASN A 62 -1.20 -19.30 -3.76
CA ASN A 62 -1.03 -19.80 -5.12
C ASN A 62 -0.94 -21.34 -5.11
N ALA A 63 -1.06 -21.97 -6.29
CA ALA A 63 -1.01 -23.43 -6.42
C ALA A 63 0.30 -24.07 -5.90
N THR A 64 1.40 -23.33 -5.95
CA THR A 64 2.73 -23.79 -5.50
C THR A 64 2.97 -23.61 -4.00
N ASP A 65 2.12 -22.85 -3.32
CA ASP A 65 2.27 -22.52 -1.92
C ASP A 65 1.76 -23.64 -1.00
N ALA A 66 2.12 -23.57 0.29
CA ALA A 66 1.39 -24.30 1.31
C ALA A 66 -0.07 -23.83 1.32
N GLN A 67 -1.02 -24.74 1.14
CA GLN A 67 -2.42 -24.38 0.92
C GLN A 67 -3.12 -23.83 2.18
N PHE A 68 -2.65 -24.18 3.38
CA PHE A 68 -3.23 -23.67 4.62
C PHE A 68 -2.15 -23.15 5.57
N ARG A 69 -2.30 -21.92 6.05
CA ARG A 69 -1.41 -21.30 7.04
C ARG A 69 -2.21 -20.38 7.96
N ILE A 70 -1.79 -20.28 9.22
CA ILE A 70 -2.16 -19.20 10.13
C ILE A 70 -0.87 -18.49 10.51
N MET A 71 -0.80 -17.17 10.32
CA MET A 71 0.38 -16.38 10.63
C MET A 71 0.03 -14.99 11.12
N THR A 72 0.99 -14.28 11.70
CA THR A 72 0.79 -12.89 12.10
C THR A 72 1.06 -11.94 10.92
N ALA A 73 0.53 -10.73 11.00
CA ALA A 73 0.80 -9.67 10.01
C ALA A 73 2.31 -9.39 9.87
N GLU A 74 3.07 -9.42 10.97
CA GLU A 74 4.52 -9.21 10.96
C GLU A 74 5.25 -10.30 10.18
N LYS A 75 4.81 -11.56 10.31
CA LYS A 75 5.38 -12.68 9.55
C LYS A 75 5.04 -12.58 8.06
N LEU A 76 3.81 -12.21 7.74
CA LEU A 76 3.40 -11.97 6.35
C LEU A 76 4.22 -10.86 5.70
N TYR A 77 4.44 -9.77 6.42
CA TYR A 77 5.27 -8.64 5.99
C TYR A 77 6.74 -9.04 5.80
N ALA A 78 7.31 -9.83 6.71
CA ALA A 78 8.68 -10.36 6.57
C ALA A 78 8.85 -11.29 5.36
N GLU A 79 7.77 -11.92 4.89
CA GLU A 79 7.72 -12.72 3.66
C GLU A 79 7.43 -11.87 2.40
N ALA A 80 7.36 -10.54 2.54
CA ALA A 80 7.08 -9.58 1.47
C ALA A 80 5.78 -9.83 0.70
N ILE A 81 4.80 -10.52 1.32
CA ILE A 81 3.51 -10.83 0.71
C ILE A 81 2.58 -9.61 0.78
N GLN A 82 1.81 -9.38 -0.27
CA GLN A 82 0.84 -8.28 -0.35
C GLN A 82 -0.41 -8.70 -1.15
N TRP A 83 -1.50 -7.91 -1.09
CA TRP A 83 -2.80 -8.26 -1.69
C TRP A 83 -3.50 -7.09 -2.39
N PHE A 84 -2.81 -5.97 -2.60
CA PHE A 84 -3.38 -4.73 -3.10
C PHE A 84 -2.84 -4.28 -4.47
N GLU A 85 -1.84 -4.99 -5.03
CA GLU A 85 -1.36 -4.80 -6.41
C GLU A 85 -1.20 -6.13 -7.15
N PRO A 86 -2.17 -6.56 -7.98
CA PRO A 86 -2.17 -7.88 -8.63
C PRO A 86 -1.01 -8.19 -9.58
N LEU A 87 -0.30 -7.17 -10.06
CA LEU A 87 0.78 -7.33 -11.03
C LEU A 87 2.17 -7.49 -10.38
N ALA A 88 2.30 -7.30 -9.06
CA ALA A 88 3.54 -7.51 -8.33
C ALA A 88 3.77 -9.00 -7.99
N ASP A 89 5.02 -9.43 -7.88
CA ASP A 89 5.38 -10.86 -7.82
C ASP A 89 4.83 -11.59 -6.57
N ASN A 90 4.76 -10.90 -5.43
CA ASN A 90 4.33 -11.46 -4.15
C ASN A 90 2.83 -11.19 -3.85
N TYR A 91 2.03 -10.97 -4.90
CA TYR A 91 0.59 -10.78 -4.77
C TYR A 91 -0.13 -12.06 -4.32
N ARG A 92 -1.09 -11.93 -3.40
CA ARG A 92 -2.08 -12.95 -3.05
C ARG A 92 -3.47 -12.31 -3.02
N GLU A 93 -4.45 -12.97 -3.62
CA GLU A 93 -5.82 -12.45 -3.65
C GLU A 93 -6.41 -12.42 -2.23
N LYS A 94 -6.86 -11.26 -1.78
CA LYS A 94 -7.59 -11.12 -0.51
C LYS A 94 -8.95 -11.83 -0.61
N SER A 95 -9.22 -12.79 0.27
CA SER A 95 -10.47 -13.57 0.28
C SER A 95 -11.45 -13.16 1.38
N TRP A 96 -10.96 -12.59 2.49
CA TRP A 96 -11.81 -12.22 3.63
C TRP A 96 -11.20 -11.08 4.44
N ILE A 97 -12.03 -10.27 5.07
CA ILE A 97 -11.64 -9.23 6.04
C ILE A 97 -12.52 -9.42 7.27
N ASN A 98 -11.94 -9.33 8.47
CA ASN A 98 -12.68 -9.37 9.71
C ASN A 98 -13.72 -8.23 9.75
N PRO A 99 -15.03 -8.52 9.85
CA PRO A 99 -16.07 -7.50 9.96
C PRO A 99 -15.86 -6.55 11.14
N GLU A 100 -15.25 -7.04 12.23
CA GLU A 100 -14.96 -6.24 13.43
C GLU A 100 -13.90 -5.17 13.17
N SER A 101 -13.10 -5.28 12.09
CA SER A 101 -12.14 -4.23 11.70
C SER A 101 -12.80 -2.89 11.35
N LYS A 102 -14.14 -2.86 11.21
CA LYS A 102 -14.95 -1.66 10.99
C LYS A 102 -15.66 -1.15 12.26
N VAL A 103 -15.56 -1.88 13.37
CA VAL A 103 -16.25 -1.59 14.62
C VAL A 103 -15.28 -0.97 15.61
N ALA A 104 -15.41 0.33 15.87
CA ALA A 104 -14.51 1.06 16.74
C ALA A 104 -14.37 0.42 18.12
N GLY A 105 -13.13 0.28 18.59
CA GLY A 105 -12.81 -0.26 19.92
C GLY A 105 -12.60 -1.77 19.98
N THR A 106 -12.88 -2.54 18.91
CA THR A 106 -12.54 -3.97 18.86
C THR A 106 -11.02 -4.17 18.66
N ASP A 107 -10.53 -5.35 19.03
CA ASP A 107 -9.12 -5.70 18.81
C ASP A 107 -8.73 -5.70 17.33
N ALA A 108 -9.65 -6.11 16.45
CA ALA A 108 -9.45 -6.10 15.01
C ALA A 108 -9.37 -4.66 14.48
N TYR A 109 -10.28 -3.77 14.90
CA TYR A 109 -10.24 -2.36 14.51
C TYR A 109 -8.94 -1.66 14.95
N ASN A 110 -8.50 -1.94 16.18
CA ASN A 110 -7.28 -1.37 16.77
C ASN A 110 -5.99 -1.93 16.16
N ALA A 111 -6.07 -2.93 15.28
CA ALA A 111 -4.92 -3.41 14.52
C ALA A 111 -4.50 -2.47 13.39
N TYR A 112 -5.39 -1.56 13.00
CA TYR A 112 -5.22 -0.66 11.88
C TYR A 112 -5.28 0.78 12.34
N LYS A 113 -4.53 1.63 11.64
CA LYS A 113 -4.92 3.04 11.57
C LYS A 113 -5.92 3.25 10.44
N GLN A 114 -7.00 3.95 10.74
CA GLN A 114 -8.16 4.07 9.86
C GLN A 114 -8.07 5.35 9.03
N PHE A 115 -8.39 5.24 7.74
CA PHE A 115 -8.31 6.32 6.76
C PHE A 115 -9.43 6.24 5.71
N THR A 116 -9.65 7.38 5.08
CA THR A 116 -10.31 7.52 3.78
C THR A 116 -9.26 7.85 2.72
N TRP A 117 -9.57 7.60 1.45
CA TRP A 117 -8.67 8.03 0.36
C TRP A 117 -8.53 9.55 0.29
N ALA A 118 -9.57 10.29 0.67
CA ALA A 118 -9.53 11.74 0.77
C ALA A 118 -8.50 12.25 1.80
N GLU A 119 -8.31 11.54 2.91
CA GLU A 119 -7.27 11.88 3.89
C GLU A 119 -5.86 11.63 3.35
N ILE A 120 -5.67 10.52 2.62
CA ILE A 120 -4.40 10.24 1.92
C ILE A 120 -4.10 11.32 0.88
N ALA A 121 -5.09 11.64 0.04
CA ALA A 121 -5.00 12.69 -0.97
C ALA A 121 -4.69 14.07 -0.35
N LYS A 122 -5.36 14.42 0.75
CA LYS A 122 -5.13 15.68 1.48
C LYS A 122 -3.70 15.77 2.01
N PHE A 123 -3.16 14.69 2.57
CA PHE A 123 -1.77 14.68 3.05
C PHE A 123 -0.79 14.79 1.88
N ALA A 124 -1.03 14.05 0.81
CA ALA A 124 -0.20 14.01 -0.39
C ALA A 124 -0.22 15.35 -1.16
N ALA A 125 -1.31 16.11 -1.09
CA ALA A 125 -1.44 17.38 -1.80
C ALA A 125 -0.66 18.55 -1.17
N VAL A 126 -0.13 18.37 0.04
CA VAL A 126 0.73 19.38 0.68
C VAL A 126 2.10 19.34 0.02
N ASP A 127 2.53 20.49 -0.52
CA ASP A 127 3.83 20.66 -1.14
C ASP A 127 4.97 20.59 -0.15
N ARG A 128 5.92 19.67 -0.40
CA ARG A 128 7.11 19.51 0.41
C ARG A 128 8.34 19.28 -0.46
N MET A 129 9.47 19.78 0.03
CA MET A 129 10.78 19.45 -0.54
C MET A 129 11.12 17.97 -0.31
N SER A 130 11.92 17.35 -1.18
CA SER A 130 12.27 15.93 -1.14
C SER A 130 12.84 15.47 0.21
N ILE A 131 13.62 16.31 0.90
CA ILE A 131 14.18 15.99 2.23
C ILE A 131 13.10 15.76 3.30
N SER A 132 11.88 16.26 3.09
CA SER A 132 10.78 16.08 4.03
C SER A 132 10.29 14.64 4.12
N PHE A 133 10.59 13.78 3.15
CA PHE A 133 10.17 12.38 3.13
C PHE A 133 11.14 11.44 3.86
N ALA A 134 12.29 11.96 4.31
CA ALA A 134 13.21 11.20 5.14
C ALA A 134 12.57 10.84 6.51
N ALA A 135 13.06 9.78 7.15
CA ALA A 135 12.49 9.29 8.40
C ALA A 135 12.30 10.40 9.46
N LYS A 136 11.10 10.45 10.04
CA LYS A 136 10.64 11.42 11.06
C LYS A 136 10.54 12.88 10.59
N MET A 137 10.64 13.14 9.28
CA MET A 137 10.41 14.47 8.71
C MET A 137 8.93 14.65 8.32
N PRO A 138 8.44 15.89 8.05
CA PRO A 138 7.00 16.17 7.89
C PRO A 138 6.30 15.49 6.70
N GLY A 139 7.05 14.93 5.77
CA GLY A 139 6.56 14.13 4.64
C GLY A 139 6.61 12.62 4.89
N ASP A 140 7.28 12.15 5.96
CA ASP A 140 7.26 10.75 6.38
C ASP A 140 5.88 10.38 6.92
N TRP A 141 5.00 10.03 5.99
CA TRP A 141 3.63 9.66 6.28
C TRP A 141 3.57 8.48 7.23
N LYS A 142 4.43 7.48 7.06
CA LYS A 142 4.43 6.25 7.87
C LYS A 142 4.57 6.55 9.37
N ASN A 143 5.44 7.49 9.74
CA ASN A 143 5.69 7.83 11.15
C ASN A 143 4.95 9.08 11.64
N SER A 144 4.34 9.86 10.75
CA SER A 144 3.56 11.05 11.11
C SER A 144 2.31 10.69 11.94
N PRO A 145 1.94 11.51 12.95
CA PRO A 145 0.65 11.40 13.66
C PRO A 145 -0.58 11.57 12.75
N GLU A 146 -0.46 12.32 11.66
CA GLU A 146 -1.49 12.50 10.63
C GLU A 146 -1.48 11.37 9.60
N GLY A 147 -0.38 10.63 9.48
CA GLY A 147 -0.23 9.45 8.62
C GLY A 147 -0.21 8.15 9.42
N GLY A 148 0.53 7.13 8.97
CA GLY A 148 0.53 5.78 9.53
C GLY A 148 0.84 5.67 11.04
N SER A 149 1.47 6.68 11.66
CA SER A 149 1.78 6.73 13.10
C SER A 149 2.47 5.45 13.62
N GLY A 150 3.32 4.84 12.80
CA GLY A 150 4.07 3.64 13.15
C GLY A 150 3.27 2.33 13.09
N PHE A 151 2.01 2.35 12.64
CA PHE A 151 1.26 1.12 12.38
C PHE A 151 1.89 0.35 11.22
N LEU A 152 1.89 -0.98 11.31
CA LEU A 152 2.27 -1.85 10.19
C LEU A 152 1.19 -1.88 9.11
N LEU A 153 -0.08 -1.91 9.56
CA LEU A 153 -1.27 -2.00 8.73
C LEU A 153 -2.12 -0.73 8.86
N VAL A 154 -2.69 -0.29 7.74
CA VAL A 154 -3.72 0.74 7.70
C VAL A 154 -4.97 0.20 7.03
N MET A 155 -6.12 0.77 7.37
CA MET A 155 -7.41 0.42 6.80
C MET A 155 -7.94 1.63 6.05
N ILE A 156 -8.07 1.54 4.73
CA ILE A 156 -8.57 2.62 3.89
C ILE A 156 -9.92 2.21 3.32
N GLU A 157 -10.98 2.90 3.70
CA GLU A 157 -12.36 2.62 3.24
C GLU A 157 -12.78 1.14 3.38
N GLY A 158 -12.29 0.47 4.43
CA GLY A 158 -12.62 -0.92 4.73
C GLY A 158 -11.72 -1.96 4.05
N GLU A 159 -10.62 -1.52 3.42
CA GLU A 159 -9.60 -2.36 2.81
C GLU A 159 -8.24 -2.22 3.54
N PRO A 160 -7.57 -3.33 3.92
CA PRO A 160 -6.28 -3.27 4.59
C PRO A 160 -5.14 -3.02 3.59
N TYR A 161 -4.11 -2.29 4.00
CA TYR A 161 -2.88 -2.03 3.23
C TYR A 161 -1.65 -2.06 4.14
N TRP A 162 -0.48 -2.28 3.56
CA TRP A 162 0.77 -1.96 4.22
C TRP A 162 0.95 -0.46 4.35
N ALA A 163 1.33 0.00 5.56
CA ALA A 163 1.46 1.42 5.85
C ALA A 163 2.62 2.08 5.07
N ASP A 164 3.71 1.36 4.83
CA ASP A 164 4.80 1.84 3.98
C ASP A 164 4.40 1.96 2.51
N GLY A 165 3.70 0.97 1.96
CA GLY A 165 3.20 1.05 0.59
C GLY A 165 2.32 2.28 0.37
N VAL A 166 1.39 2.56 1.30
CA VAL A 166 0.57 3.80 1.26
C VAL A 166 1.44 5.05 1.45
N GLY A 167 2.48 4.95 2.27
CA GLY A 167 3.47 6.01 2.51
C GLY A 167 4.26 6.45 1.27
N GLN A 168 4.27 5.67 0.19
CA GLN A 168 4.90 6.06 -1.08
C GLN A 168 4.12 7.14 -1.86
N ILE A 169 2.80 7.25 -1.63
CA ILE A 169 1.92 8.14 -2.40
C ILE A 169 2.30 9.62 -2.24
N PRO A 170 2.51 10.16 -1.03
CA PRO A 170 2.94 11.56 -0.85
C PRO A 170 4.27 11.86 -1.53
N PHE A 171 5.26 10.97 -1.41
CA PHE A 171 6.57 11.11 -2.06
C PHE A 171 6.43 11.16 -3.58
N ALA A 172 5.68 10.23 -4.17
CA ALA A 172 5.45 10.17 -5.60
C ALA A 172 4.72 11.42 -6.13
N THR A 173 3.79 11.96 -5.33
CA THR A 173 3.03 13.17 -5.69
C THR A 173 3.96 14.38 -5.85
N ASP A 174 4.78 14.68 -4.84
CA ASP A 174 5.69 15.84 -4.90
C ASP A 174 6.82 15.64 -5.92
N THR A 175 7.31 14.40 -6.06
CA THR A 175 8.30 14.06 -7.09
C THR A 175 7.74 14.26 -8.50
N TYR A 176 6.49 13.87 -8.74
CA TYR A 176 5.80 14.13 -10.00
C TYR A 176 5.68 15.64 -10.26
N ARG A 177 5.26 16.42 -9.27
CA ARG A 177 5.10 17.87 -9.40
C ARG A 177 6.41 18.56 -9.75
N LEU A 178 7.50 18.18 -9.08
CA LEU A 178 8.86 18.64 -9.39
C LEU A 178 9.21 18.39 -10.86
N TYR A 179 9.04 17.16 -11.34
CA TYR A 179 9.38 16.84 -12.72
C TYR A 179 8.39 17.42 -13.74
N LEU A 180 7.14 17.66 -13.36
CA LEU A 180 6.19 18.36 -14.22
C LEU A 180 6.61 19.82 -14.42
N GLU A 181 7.10 20.48 -13.37
CA GLU A 181 7.64 21.84 -13.43
C GLU A 181 8.92 21.93 -14.25
N GLU A 182 9.81 20.94 -14.13
CA GLU A 182 11.07 20.86 -14.89
C GLU A 182 10.84 20.54 -16.36
N THR A 183 10.10 19.46 -16.64
CA THR A 183 10.01 18.86 -17.98
C THR A 183 8.84 19.37 -18.79
N LYS A 184 7.81 19.91 -18.13
CA LYS A 184 6.55 20.37 -18.75
C LYS A 184 5.85 19.28 -19.57
N SER A 185 6.12 18.02 -19.24
CA SER A 185 5.62 16.83 -19.94
C SER A 185 5.09 15.84 -18.92
N VAL A 186 3.78 15.59 -18.95
CA VAL A 186 3.12 14.65 -18.03
C VAL A 186 3.76 13.27 -18.09
N GLY A 187 3.93 12.71 -19.30
CA GLY A 187 4.48 11.37 -19.47
C GLY A 187 5.93 11.26 -19.00
N THR A 188 6.74 12.30 -19.24
CA THR A 188 8.14 12.32 -18.76
C THR A 188 8.20 12.46 -17.24
N ALA A 189 7.35 13.29 -16.65
CA ALA A 189 7.28 13.47 -15.20
C ALA A 189 6.89 12.18 -14.48
N ILE A 190 5.91 11.43 -15.00
CA ILE A 190 5.53 10.12 -14.44
C ILE A 190 6.71 9.14 -14.48
N LYS A 191 7.39 9.02 -15.63
CA LYS A 191 8.55 8.10 -15.77
C LYS A 191 9.66 8.44 -14.80
N LYS A 192 10.09 9.72 -14.77
CA LYS A 192 11.12 10.18 -13.84
C LYS A 192 10.74 9.95 -12.37
N THR A 193 9.45 10.07 -12.04
CA THR A 193 8.96 9.78 -10.69
C THR A 193 9.12 8.31 -10.32
N VAL A 194 8.79 7.41 -11.24
CA VAL A 194 9.00 5.96 -11.05
C VAL A 194 10.49 5.64 -10.93
N GLU A 195 11.34 6.19 -11.81
CA GLU A 195 12.80 6.03 -11.75
C GLU A 195 13.36 6.49 -10.39
N THR A 196 12.91 7.64 -9.91
CA THR A 196 13.33 8.17 -8.60
C THR A 196 12.80 7.31 -7.45
N GLY A 197 11.58 6.77 -7.56
CA GLY A 197 11.05 5.83 -6.56
C GLY A 197 11.87 4.54 -6.47
N MET A 198 12.32 4.01 -7.60
CA MET A 198 13.23 2.86 -7.66
C MET A 198 14.59 3.20 -7.05
N GLU A 199 15.09 4.41 -7.25
CA GLU A 199 16.39 4.84 -6.70
C GLU A 199 16.35 5.06 -5.19
N TYR A 200 15.25 5.56 -4.61
CA TYR A 200 15.18 6.01 -3.21
C TYR A 200 14.14 5.24 -2.36
N GLY A 201 13.66 4.08 -2.83
CA GLY A 201 12.60 3.29 -2.19
C GLY A 201 12.91 2.84 -0.75
N ASP A 202 14.19 2.81 -0.35
CA ASP A 202 14.62 2.47 1.01
C ASP A 202 14.55 3.65 2.01
N GLY A 203 14.15 4.85 1.55
CA GLY A 203 14.00 6.04 2.37
C GLY A 203 15.32 6.66 2.83
N LEU A 204 16.47 6.22 2.28
CA LEU A 204 17.77 6.77 2.61
C LEU A 204 18.18 7.87 1.61
N PRO A 205 18.38 9.13 2.05
CA PRO A 205 18.84 10.19 1.15
C PRO A 205 20.33 10.08 0.77
N ILE A 206 21.06 9.11 1.32
CA ILE A 206 22.51 8.91 1.14
C ILE A 206 22.78 7.41 0.95
N PHE A 207 23.28 7.03 -0.24
CA PHE A 207 23.51 5.65 -0.70
C PHE A 207 22.26 4.75 -0.69
N PRO A 208 21.18 5.14 -1.37
CA PRO A 208 20.02 4.28 -1.44
C PRO A 208 20.35 3.04 -2.30
N LYS A 209 19.72 1.92 -1.98
CA LYS A 209 19.80 0.73 -2.83
C LYS A 209 18.75 0.85 -3.93
N GLU A 210 19.20 0.85 -5.19
CA GLU A 210 18.31 0.73 -6.33
C GLU A 210 17.41 -0.51 -6.20
N ASP A 211 16.11 -0.30 -6.27
CA ASP A 211 15.11 -1.35 -6.32
C ASP A 211 14.59 -1.54 -7.75
N LYS A 212 15.17 -2.53 -8.45
CA LYS A 212 14.72 -2.99 -9.77
C LYS A 212 13.76 -4.18 -9.68
N THR A 213 13.24 -4.49 -8.49
CA THR A 213 12.36 -5.63 -8.31
C THR A 213 10.93 -5.28 -8.70
N ASN A 214 10.14 -6.31 -9.00
CA ASN A 214 8.71 -6.16 -9.27
C ASN A 214 7.89 -6.18 -7.96
N GLU A 215 8.32 -5.37 -7.00
CA GLU A 215 7.69 -5.21 -5.69
C GLU A 215 6.59 -4.14 -5.70
N TYR A 216 5.72 -4.19 -4.68
CA TYR A 216 4.53 -3.34 -4.62
C TYR A 216 4.85 -1.86 -4.45
N ASP A 217 6.01 -1.50 -3.89
CA ASP A 217 6.40 -0.10 -3.68
C ASP A 217 6.46 0.65 -5.01
N ASN A 218 7.04 0.03 -6.05
CA ASN A 218 7.09 0.59 -7.41
C ASN A 218 5.68 0.85 -7.99
N TYR A 219 4.73 -0.06 -7.73
CA TYR A 219 3.34 0.14 -8.12
C TYR A 219 2.66 1.27 -7.33
N MET A 220 2.94 1.41 -6.04
CA MET A 220 2.38 2.49 -5.21
C MET A 220 2.95 3.85 -5.59
N VAL A 221 4.23 3.93 -5.97
CA VAL A 221 4.83 5.14 -6.57
C VAL A 221 4.13 5.49 -7.87
N LEU A 222 3.96 4.53 -8.80
CA LEU A 222 3.24 4.77 -10.05
C LEU A 222 1.79 5.21 -9.79
N ARG A 223 1.11 4.62 -8.81
CA ARG A 223 -0.25 4.98 -8.38
C ARG A 223 -0.33 6.44 -7.94
N GLY A 224 0.61 6.88 -7.09
CA GLY A 224 0.72 8.28 -6.67
C GLY A 224 0.98 9.24 -7.83
N ALA A 225 1.90 8.89 -8.74
CA ALA A 225 2.21 9.71 -9.91
C ALA A 225 1.03 9.85 -10.88
N LEU A 226 0.30 8.76 -11.14
CA LEU A 226 -0.90 8.78 -11.98
C LEU A 226 -2.01 9.62 -11.36
N TRP A 227 -2.25 9.47 -10.05
CA TRP A 227 -3.21 10.31 -9.34
C TRP A 227 -2.81 11.79 -9.41
N ALA A 228 -1.54 12.11 -9.14
CA ALA A 228 -1.03 13.48 -9.21
C ALA A 228 -1.21 14.08 -10.61
N SER A 229 -1.02 13.29 -11.66
CA SER A 229 -1.21 13.74 -13.05
C SER A 229 -2.64 14.13 -13.42
N GLU A 230 -3.64 13.61 -12.70
CA GLU A 230 -5.06 13.98 -12.88
C GLU A 230 -5.49 15.14 -11.98
N ASN A 231 -4.71 15.45 -10.95
CA ASN A 231 -5.11 16.35 -9.87
C ASN A 231 -4.23 17.60 -9.76
N PHE A 232 -3.14 17.70 -10.50
CA PHE A 232 -2.26 18.86 -10.52
C PHE A 232 -2.11 19.43 -11.93
N ASP A 233 -2.39 20.73 -12.05
CA ASP A 233 -2.19 21.48 -13.28
C ASP A 233 -0.91 22.30 -13.22
N LEU A 234 -0.20 22.36 -14.35
CA LEU A 234 0.91 23.27 -14.51
C LEU A 234 0.40 24.70 -14.76
N ARG A 235 0.80 25.64 -13.91
CA ARG A 235 0.54 27.07 -14.08
C ARG A 235 1.83 27.80 -14.35
N THR A 236 1.72 28.84 -15.15
CA THR A 236 2.84 29.69 -15.55
C THR A 236 2.44 31.12 -15.31
N GLU A 237 3.22 31.81 -14.49
CA GLU A 237 2.99 33.20 -14.12
C GLU A 237 4.22 34.03 -14.44
N THR A 238 4.01 35.23 -14.98
CA THR A 238 5.07 36.21 -15.17
C THR A 238 5.10 37.11 -13.95
N VAL A 239 6.15 36.99 -13.14
CA VAL A 239 6.35 37.83 -11.96
C VAL A 239 7.46 38.85 -12.20
N LYS A 240 7.35 40.03 -11.57
CA LYS A 240 8.42 41.01 -11.55
C LYS A 240 9.36 40.72 -10.38
N VAL A 241 10.59 40.34 -10.70
CA VAL A 241 11.63 40.04 -9.71
C VAL A 241 12.62 41.20 -9.67
N PHE A 242 12.93 41.67 -8.47
CA PHE A 242 13.95 42.69 -8.28
C PHE A 242 15.34 42.09 -8.47
N VAL A 243 16.14 42.67 -9.38
CA VAL A 243 17.46 42.17 -9.79
C VAL A 243 18.57 43.16 -9.39
N GLY A 244 18.38 43.86 -8.26
CA GLY A 244 19.35 44.81 -7.74
C GLY A 244 19.48 46.06 -8.61
N ARG A 245 20.72 46.42 -8.98
CA ARG A 245 21.03 47.66 -9.73
C ARG A 245 20.40 47.72 -11.13
N MET A 246 19.92 46.60 -11.67
CA MET A 246 19.23 46.53 -12.97
C MET A 246 17.71 46.77 -12.87
N GLY A 247 17.17 47.07 -11.67
CA GLY A 247 15.74 47.28 -11.47
C GLY A 247 14.94 45.98 -11.43
N TYR A 248 13.75 45.97 -12.01
CA TYR A 248 12.88 44.79 -12.08
C TYR A 248 13.02 44.09 -13.43
N ARG A 249 13.02 42.74 -13.42
CA ARG A 249 12.85 41.93 -14.63
C ARG A 249 11.64 41.03 -14.48
N GLU A 250 10.99 40.78 -15.61
CA GLU A 250 9.97 39.75 -15.70
C GLU A 250 10.64 38.37 -15.71
N LYS A 251 10.19 37.50 -14.82
CA LYS A 251 10.59 36.10 -14.75
C LYS A 251 9.33 35.26 -14.87
N VAL A 252 9.38 34.30 -15.78
CA VAL A 252 8.35 33.26 -15.87
C VAL A 252 8.62 32.25 -14.76
N ILE A 253 7.67 32.07 -13.86
CA ILE A 253 7.68 31.01 -12.84
C ILE A 253 6.65 29.98 -13.24
N THR A 254 7.04 28.72 -13.12
CA THR A 254 6.17 27.57 -13.30
C THR A 254 5.89 26.98 -11.93
N SER A 255 4.65 26.62 -11.66
CA SER A 255 4.25 25.93 -10.43
C SER A 255 3.09 25.00 -10.71
N THR A 256 2.91 24.00 -9.84
CA THR A 256 1.74 23.12 -9.85
C THR A 256 0.63 23.63 -8.94
N VAL A 257 -0.62 23.46 -9.37
CA VAL A 257 -1.81 23.81 -8.57
C VAL A 257 -2.70 22.59 -8.41
N TYR A 258 -3.08 22.28 -7.17
CA TYR A 258 -4.00 21.19 -6.87
C TYR A 258 -5.44 21.54 -7.26
N LEU A 259 -6.05 20.67 -8.04
CA LEU A 259 -7.42 20.82 -8.56
C LEU A 259 -8.43 19.93 -7.84
N GLY A 260 -7.99 18.82 -7.23
CA GLY A 260 -8.87 17.88 -6.51
C GLY A 260 -9.96 17.25 -7.40
N VAL A 261 -9.57 16.80 -8.60
CA VAL A 261 -10.48 16.27 -9.62
C VAL A 261 -11.04 14.90 -9.25
N SER A 262 -10.19 13.97 -8.78
CA SER A 262 -10.58 12.56 -8.60
C SER A 262 -9.58 11.77 -7.78
N ASP A 263 -10.08 10.91 -6.88
CA ASP A 263 -9.26 9.94 -6.14
C ASP A 263 -9.22 8.56 -6.82
N GLN A 264 -9.84 8.39 -7.99
CA GLN A 264 -10.02 7.06 -8.62
C GLN A 264 -8.70 6.32 -8.85
N LYS A 265 -7.64 7.03 -9.25
CA LYS A 265 -6.31 6.42 -9.44
C LYS A 265 -5.71 5.87 -8.16
N LEU A 266 -6.02 6.43 -7.01
CA LEU A 266 -5.60 5.87 -5.72
C LEU A 266 -6.40 4.61 -5.35
N LYS A 267 -7.67 4.54 -5.76
CA LYS A 267 -8.59 3.43 -5.45
C LYS A 267 -8.40 2.21 -6.34
N SER A 268 -8.02 2.42 -7.60
CA SER A 268 -7.88 1.36 -8.60
C SER A 268 -6.51 0.69 -8.58
N PHE A 269 -6.47 -0.60 -8.90
CA PHE A 269 -5.22 -1.28 -9.23
C PHE A 269 -4.54 -0.68 -10.45
N ILE A 270 -3.21 -0.78 -10.49
CA ILE A 270 -2.44 -0.43 -11.67
C ILE A 270 -2.79 -1.39 -12.83
N THR A 271 -3.01 -0.82 -14.01
CA THR A 271 -3.30 -1.60 -15.22
C THR A 271 -2.02 -1.98 -15.94
N GLN A 272 -2.04 -3.10 -16.68
CA GLN A 272 -0.90 -3.52 -17.50
C GLN A 272 -0.46 -2.43 -18.49
N GLY A 273 -1.41 -1.72 -19.13
CA GLY A 273 -1.06 -0.62 -20.03
C GLY A 273 -0.32 0.54 -19.35
N SER A 274 -0.59 0.79 -18.07
CA SER A 274 0.18 1.79 -17.29
C SER A 274 1.60 1.29 -17.02
N VAL A 275 1.77 0.00 -16.71
CA VAL A 275 3.09 -0.64 -16.54
C VAL A 275 3.88 -0.63 -17.84
N ASP A 276 3.27 -1.00 -18.96
CA ASP A 276 3.97 -1.02 -20.26
C ASP A 276 4.49 0.39 -20.63
N THR A 277 3.72 1.42 -20.28
CA THR A 277 4.03 2.81 -20.58
C THR A 277 5.07 3.41 -19.62
N TYR A 278 4.90 3.18 -18.31
CA TYR A 278 5.59 3.91 -17.24
C TYR A 278 6.37 3.03 -16.25
N GLY A 279 6.20 1.71 -16.29
CA GLY A 279 6.83 0.76 -15.37
C GLY A 279 8.29 0.50 -15.71
N GLU A 280 9.18 1.42 -15.33
CA GLU A 280 10.61 1.36 -15.66
C GLU A 280 11.32 0.15 -15.02
N TRP A 281 10.81 -0.40 -13.91
CA TRP A 281 11.34 -1.63 -13.27
C TRP A 281 11.12 -2.91 -14.09
N LYS A 282 10.33 -2.86 -15.16
CA LYS A 282 10.10 -3.98 -16.09
C LYS A 282 11.00 -3.92 -17.34
N ARG A 283 11.86 -2.91 -17.47
CA ARG A 283 12.69 -2.69 -18.67
C ARG A 283 14.13 -3.14 -18.50
#